data_AF-A0A4R2PFV2-F1
#
_entry.id   AF-A0A4R2PFV2-F1
#
_cell.length_a   1.000
_cell.length_b   1.000
_cell.length_c   1.000
_cell.angle_alpha   90.00
_cell.angle_beta   90.00
_cell.angle_gamma   90.00
#
_symmetry.space_group_name_H-M   'P 1'
#
loop_
_entity.id
_entity.type
_entity.pdbx_description
1 polymer ?
#
loop_
_entity_poly.entity_id
_entity_poly.type
_entity_poly.pdbx_seq_one_letter_code
_entity_poly.pdbx_strand_id
1 'polypeptide(L)' 'MNRTWLYLAVAALIALVGAALFLYTWDIPAPSQEIEKTLPDDRFPR' A
#
# COMPACT_ATOMS: atom_id res chain seq x y z
N MET A 1 27.61 -8.38 16.76
CA MET A 1 26.50 -8.57 15.81
C MET A 1 26.23 -10.06 15.68
N ASN A 2 25.10 -10.57 16.17
CA ASN A 2 24.80 -12.00 16.05
C ASN A 2 24.39 -12.35 14.62
N ARG A 3 24.53 -13.61 14.23
CA ARG A 3 24.23 -14.08 12.87
C ARG A 3 22.74 -13.91 12.50
N THR A 4 21.85 -13.85 13.49
CA THR A 4 20.42 -13.56 13.29
C THR A 4 20.16 -12.13 12.83
N TRP A 5 20.90 -11.13 13.33
CA TRP A 5 20.78 -9.75 12.86
C TRP A 5 21.14 -9.61 11.37
N LEU A 6 22.12 -10.38 10.89
CA LEU A 6 22.46 -10.41 9.47
C LEU A 6 21.30 -10.94 8.62
N TYR A 7 20.66 -12.03 9.05
CA TYR A 7 19.50 -12.58 8.34
C TYR A 7 18.32 -11.59 8.31
N LEU A 8 18.05 -10.89 9.42
CA LEU A 8 17.01 -9.86 9.48
C LEU A 8 17.32 -8.70 8.54
N ALA A 9 18.57 -8.24 8.49
CA ALA A 9 18.99 -7.17 7.59
C ALA A 9 18.83 -7.58 6.11
N VAL A 10 19.22 -8.81 5.76
CA VAL A 10 19.04 -9.34 4.40
C VAL A 10 17.55 -9.47 4.04
N ALA A 11 16.72 -9.98 4.96
CA ALA A 11 15.29 -10.10 4.74
C ALA A 11 14.62 -8.73 4.52
N ALA A 12 14.99 -7.72 5.33
CA ALA A 12 14.51 -6.35 5.16
C ALA A 12 14.93 -5.76 3.81
N LEU A 13 16.17 -5.99 3.38
CA LEU A 13 16.65 -5.53 2.07
C LEU A 13 15.86 -6.17 0.92
N ILE A 14 15.60 -7.48 0.99
CA ILE A 14 14.78 -8.18 -0.01
C ILE A 14 13.37 -7.61 -0.06
N ALA A 15 12.74 -7.36 1.10
CA ALA A 15 11.40 -6.77 1.16
C ALA A 15 11.36 -5.37 0.53
N LEU A 16 12.37 -4.53 0.81
CA LEU A 16 12.46 -3.19 0.25
C LEU A 16 12.64 -3.21 -1.27
N VAL A 17 13.55 -4.04 -1.78
CA VAL A 17 13.79 -4.17 -3.22
C VAL A 17 12.55 -4.74 -3.92
N GLY A 18 11.92 -5.76 -3.33
CA GLY A 18 10.68 -6.34 -3.84
C GLY A 18 9.53 -5.33 -3.88
N ALA A 19 9.34 -4.55 -2.82
CA ALA A 19 8.33 -3.49 -2.77
C ALA A 19 8.59 -2.39 -3.81
N ALA A 20 9.85 -1.97 -3.98
CA ALA A 20 10.23 -0.97 -4.97
C ALA A 20 9.96 -1.45 -6.40
N LEU A 21 10.35 -2.68 -6.74
CA LEU A 21 10.08 -3.27 -8.04
C LEU A 21 8.59 -3.44 -8.29
N PHE A 22 7.84 -3.92 -7.30
CA PHE A 22 6.40 -4.07 -7.39
C PHE A 22 5.73 -2.73 -7.71
N LEU A 23 6.03 -1.68 -6.95
CA LEU A 23 5.52 -0.33 -7.21
C LEU A 23 5.95 0.22 -8.57
N TYR A 24 7.19 -0.05 -8.98
CA TYR A 24 7.70 0.36 -10.30
C TYR A 24 6.94 -0.30 -11.46
N THR A 25 6.54 -1.56 -11.29
CA THR A 25 5.81 -2.32 -12.33
C THR A 25 4.29 -2.21 -12.24
N TRP A 26 3.76 -1.71 -11.13
CA TRP A 26 2.32 -1.69 -10.91
C TRP A 26 1.68 -0.54 -11.70
N ASP A 27 1.02 -0.91 -12.80
CA ASP A 27 0.13 0.00 -13.52
C ASP A 27 -1.19 0.17 -12.75
N ILE A 28 -1.31 1.27 -12.01
CA ILE A 28 -2.54 1.61 -11.28
C ILE A 28 -3.46 2.33 -12.27
N PRO A 29 -4.56 1.69 -12.70
CA PRO A 29 -5.46 2.32 -13.66
C PRO A 29 -6.08 3.58 -13.05
N ALA A 30 -6.25 4.61 -13.87
CA ALA A 30 -7.00 5.78 -13.45
C ALA A 30 -8.42 5.38 -13.02
N PRO A 31 -9.05 6.10 -12.07
CA PRO A 31 -10.46 5.89 -11.72
C PRO A 31 -11.32 5.90 -12.98
N SER A 32 -12.01 4.79 -13.26
CA SER A 32 -12.76 4.61 -14.51
C SER A 32 -14.10 5.34 -14.55
N GLN A 33 -14.58 5.78 -13.39
CA GLN A 33 -15.86 6.43 -13.17
C GLN A 33 -15.72 7.41 -12.02
N GLU A 34 -16.28 8.60 -12.17
CA GLU A 34 -16.52 9.49 -11.04
C GLU A 34 -17.72 8.94 -10.25
N ILE A 35 -17.53 8.67 -8.95
CA ILE A 35 -18.59 8.13 -8.10
C ILE A 35 -19.07 9.25 -7.18
N GLU A 36 -20.23 9.81 -7.50
CA GLU A 36 -20.94 10.69 -6.58
C GLU A 36 -21.62 9.83 -5.50
N LYS A 37 -21.27 10.08 -4.24
CA LYS A 37 -21.92 9.45 -3.08
C LYS A 37 -22.78 10.50 -2.40
N THR A 38 -24.08 10.33 -2.46
CA THR A 38 -25.01 11.08 -1.62
C THR A 38 -24.94 10.53 -0.19
N LEU A 39 -24.66 11.40 0.78
CA LEU A 39 -24.73 11.04 2.20
C LEU A 39 -26.20 11.17 2.63
N PRO A 40 -26.86 10.08 3.05
CA PRO A 40 -28.26 10.15 3.48
C PRO A 40 -28.44 11.05 4.71
N ASP A 41 -29.51 11.86 4.72
CA ASP A 41 -29.77 12.86 5.76
C ASP A 41 -29.94 12.26 7.17
N ASP A 42 -30.39 11.01 7.26
CA ASP A 42 -30.53 10.24 8.51
C ASP A 42 -29.19 9.92 9.19
N ARG A 43 -28.07 10.12 8.50
CA ARG A 43 -26.71 9.93 9.03
C ARG A 43 -26.19 11.16 9.79
N PHE A 44 -26.88 12.30 9.73
CA PHE A 44 -26.47 13.50 10.46
C PHE A 44 -27.05 13.52 11.90
N PRO A 45 -26.22 13.86 12.92
CA PRO A 45 -26.71 14.12 14.27
C PRO A 45 -27.68 15.31 14.30
N ARG A 46 -28.65 15.28 15.21
CA ARG A 46 -29.58 16.40 15.47
C ARG A 46 -29.16 17.19 16.69
#